data_AF-A0AAW8ER34-F1
#
_entry.id   AF-A0AAW8ER34-F1
#
_cell.length_a   1.000
_cell.length_b   1.000
_cell.length_c   1.000
_cell.angle_alpha   90.00
_cell.angle_beta   90.00
_cell.angle_gamma   90.00
#
_symmetry.space_group_name_H-M   'P 1'
#
loop_
_entity.id
_entity.type
_entity.pdbx_description
1 polymer ?
#
loop_
_entity_poly.entity_id
_entity_poly.type
_entity_poly.pdbx_seq_one_letter_code
_entity_poly.pdbx_strand_id
1 'polypeptide(L)'
;MTHHDDRDNLEQVAIVRDRDLALELLGAQPTNRRIATLAHSVLAREPRFTGTYLILALHHQARGELDDARRELRQLIGVQDGYRLTAVRILRDLEYENRRFDEALRLAEHAMQGGEEVEWLDLMMLGAATVFTGSRTAGWDLMDEAVVWTGRVDPTLIPKVLAKRALLFLSTGAPPERFLPAAEAAIAASPWERLLSIALAYAYLYDYRAADARDLFQRVLREDPTDTVAQGGMIMARGFLEPIERGDATMDQLREAGMGEMAWRIMHEQIFDLDIEHALAALSRVLPRALVRALRGPLRRKKLEATEGNRSLLGWHDGQDPGTGDAWGLGEPVRLLSGAEVDAMAAAAQDPGAWPAWSEDDAFVPIATDDAGSYFFEGYASRLYRRTVGGSDVEVAPSLADWVWDRVVDFGGEEPRPGRAPRG
;
A
#
# COMPACT_ATOMS: atom_id res chain seq x y z
N MET A 1 56.48 4.93 37.17
CA MET A 1 55.39 5.71 36.53
C MET A 1 55.13 5.31 35.07
N THR A 2 55.82 4.32 34.50
CA THR A 2 55.71 3.92 33.08
C THR A 2 54.80 2.73 32.79
N HIS A 3 54.27 2.02 33.80
CA HIS A 3 53.43 0.82 33.59
C HIS A 3 51.92 1.08 33.53
N HIS A 4 51.45 2.28 33.89
CA HIS A 4 50.02 2.62 33.85
C HIS A 4 49.60 3.03 32.43
N ASP A 5 50.46 3.77 31.72
CA ASP A 5 50.25 4.29 30.37
C ASP A 5 50.12 3.18 29.31
N ASP A 6 50.89 2.09 29.42
CA ASP A 6 50.85 0.98 28.46
C ASP A 6 49.57 0.13 28.55
N ARG A 7 48.95 0.04 29.74
CA ARG A 7 47.71 -0.73 29.93
C ARG A 7 46.50 0.01 29.39
N ASP A 8 46.42 1.30 29.67
CA ASP A 8 45.32 2.16 29.21
C ASP A 8 45.33 2.25 27.68
N ASN A 9 46.52 2.24 27.06
CA ASN A 9 46.69 2.19 25.61
C ASN A 9 46.23 0.85 24.99
N LEU A 10 46.55 -0.29 25.63
CA LEU A 10 46.10 -1.61 25.16
C LEU A 10 44.58 -1.79 25.27
N GLU A 11 43.96 -1.27 26.33
CA GLU A 11 42.51 -1.29 26.50
C GLU A 11 41.81 -0.45 25.43
N GLN A 12 42.32 0.75 25.16
CA GLN A 12 41.78 1.61 24.11
C GLN A 12 41.86 0.96 22.72
N VAL A 13 42.98 0.29 22.40
CA VAL A 13 43.14 -0.47 21.16
C VAL A 13 42.13 -1.61 21.05
N ALA A 14 41.86 -2.31 22.15
CA ALA A 14 40.87 -3.39 22.17
C ALA A 14 39.43 -2.87 21.97
N ILE A 15 39.08 -1.74 22.60
CA ILE A 15 37.77 -1.09 22.43
C ILE A 15 37.55 -0.67 20.97
N VAL A 16 38.54 -0.01 20.37
CA VAL A 16 38.48 0.42 18.96
C VAL A 16 38.35 -0.80 18.03
N ARG A 17 39.16 -1.84 18.26
CA ARG A 17 39.10 -3.08 17.48
C ARG A 17 37.72 -3.74 17.54
N ASP A 18 37.13 -3.86 18.73
CA ASP A 18 35.82 -4.49 18.88
C ASP A 18 34.70 -3.67 18.22
N ARG A 19 34.76 -2.34 18.34
CA ARG A 19 33.85 -1.42 17.64
C ARG A 19 33.96 -1.57 16.13
N ASP A 20 35.18 -1.54 15.59
CA ASP A 20 35.41 -1.59 14.15
C ASP A 20 34.99 -2.95 13.58
N LEU A 21 35.30 -4.05 14.29
CA LEU A 21 34.83 -5.38 13.92
C LEU A 21 33.29 -5.47 13.96
N ALA A 22 32.64 -4.86 14.95
CA ALA A 22 31.18 -4.81 15.01
C ALA A 22 30.58 -4.05 13.81
N LEU A 23 31.20 -2.93 13.42
CA LEU A 23 30.79 -2.14 12.27
C LEU A 23 31.01 -2.88 10.94
N GLU A 24 32.15 -3.53 10.76
CA GLU A 24 32.44 -4.37 9.59
C GLU A 24 31.45 -5.52 9.48
N LEU A 25 31.16 -6.19 10.60
CA LEU A 25 30.15 -7.25 10.65
C LEU A 25 28.75 -6.71 10.35
N LEU A 26 28.39 -5.52 10.84
CA LEU A 26 27.10 -4.90 10.53
C LEU A 26 26.95 -4.66 9.02
N GLY A 27 28.01 -4.19 8.35
CA GLY A 27 28.00 -3.98 6.90
C GLY A 27 27.93 -5.28 6.08
N ALA A 28 28.60 -6.35 6.52
CA ALA A 28 28.69 -7.60 5.77
C ALA A 28 27.59 -8.62 6.11
N GLN A 29 27.19 -8.70 7.37
CA GLN A 29 26.26 -9.69 7.94
C GLN A 29 25.48 -9.05 9.10
N PRO A 30 24.53 -8.14 8.83
CA PRO A 30 23.88 -7.32 9.86
C PRO A 30 23.15 -8.12 10.94
N THR A 31 22.81 -9.39 10.69
CA THR A 31 22.17 -10.30 11.65
C THR A 31 23.16 -11.13 12.48
N ASN A 32 24.48 -10.94 12.31
CA ASN A 32 25.49 -11.74 12.99
C ASN A 32 25.48 -11.50 14.50
N ARG A 33 25.29 -12.58 15.28
CA ARG A 33 25.18 -12.53 16.75
C ARG A 33 26.39 -11.91 17.46
N ARG A 34 27.57 -11.91 16.84
CA ARG A 34 28.78 -11.30 17.42
C ARG A 34 28.69 -9.78 17.54
N ILE A 35 27.87 -9.12 16.71
CA ILE A 35 27.72 -7.66 16.73
C ILE A 35 27.27 -7.20 18.12
N ALA A 36 26.19 -7.78 18.66
CA ALA A 36 25.69 -7.43 19.99
C ALA A 36 26.73 -7.69 21.10
N THR A 37 27.48 -8.81 21.01
CA THR A 37 28.52 -9.14 21.99
C THR A 37 29.64 -8.10 22.00
N LEU A 38 30.13 -7.72 20.81
CA LEU A 38 31.20 -6.73 20.65
C LEU A 38 30.73 -5.34 21.10
N ALA A 39 29.53 -4.93 20.67
CA ALA A 39 28.96 -3.62 21.00
C ALA A 39 28.67 -3.47 22.50
N HIS A 40 28.06 -4.46 23.16
CA HIS A 40 27.89 -4.42 24.62
C HIS A 40 29.22 -4.42 25.36
N SER A 41 30.21 -5.17 24.87
CA SER A 41 31.54 -5.16 25.47
C SER A 41 32.15 -3.76 25.37
N VAL A 42 32.05 -3.09 24.22
CA VAL A 42 32.51 -1.69 24.04
C VAL A 42 31.80 -0.75 25.02
N LEU A 43 30.46 -0.79 25.09
CA LEU A 43 29.69 0.08 25.99
C LEU A 43 29.96 -0.18 27.48
N ALA A 44 30.28 -1.42 27.86
CA ALA A 44 30.64 -1.75 29.24
C ALA A 44 31.99 -1.16 29.66
N ARG A 45 32.92 -1.00 28.71
CA ARG A 45 34.27 -0.45 28.93
C ARG A 45 34.31 1.07 28.73
N GLU A 46 33.57 1.57 27.75
CA GLU A 46 33.48 3.00 27.42
C GLU A 46 32.02 3.40 27.11
N PRO A 47 31.22 3.72 28.15
CA PRO A 47 29.81 4.09 27.98
C PRO A 47 29.59 5.36 27.16
N ARG A 48 30.62 6.20 26.98
CA ARG A 48 30.54 7.43 26.17
C ARG A 48 30.73 7.19 24.67
N PHE A 49 31.04 5.96 24.25
CA PHE A 49 31.06 5.59 22.83
C PHE A 49 29.64 5.40 22.31
N THR A 50 28.91 6.50 22.25
CA THR A 50 27.49 6.55 21.94
C THR A 50 27.14 6.05 20.54
N GLY A 51 28.05 6.17 19.58
CA GLY A 51 27.93 5.56 18.25
C GLY A 51 27.74 4.03 18.30
N THR A 52 28.09 3.37 19.41
CA THR A 52 27.84 1.94 19.59
C THR A 52 26.36 1.61 19.83
N TYR A 53 25.55 2.53 20.37
CA TYR A 53 24.09 2.36 20.42
C TYR A 53 23.47 2.31 19.02
N LEU A 54 24.02 3.08 18.07
CA LEU A 54 23.58 3.04 16.68
C LEU A 54 23.87 1.67 16.04
N ILE A 55 25.03 1.06 16.32
CA ILE A 55 25.37 -0.29 15.85
C ILE A 55 24.38 -1.32 16.40
N LEU A 56 24.05 -1.25 17.70
CA LEU A 56 23.07 -2.15 18.32
C LEU A 56 21.68 -1.96 17.70
N ALA A 57 21.23 -0.72 17.54
CA ALA A 57 19.93 -0.41 16.95
C ALA A 57 19.76 -1.04 15.55
N LEU A 58 20.75 -0.83 14.67
CA LEU A 58 20.72 -1.36 13.30
C LEU A 58 20.80 -2.89 13.27
N HIS A 59 21.56 -3.50 14.18
CA HIS A 59 21.59 -4.96 14.35
C HIS A 59 20.22 -5.52 14.74
N HIS A 60 19.58 -4.92 15.75
CA HIS A 60 18.26 -5.33 16.22
C HIS A 60 17.21 -5.15 15.11
N GLN A 61 17.23 -4.04 14.39
CA GLN A 61 16.35 -3.81 13.24
C GLN A 61 16.53 -4.90 12.17
N ALA A 62 17.77 -5.23 11.79
CA ALA A 62 18.05 -6.28 10.81
C ALA A 62 17.56 -7.68 11.22
N ARG A 63 17.38 -7.90 12.53
CA ARG A 63 16.86 -9.16 13.10
C ARG A 63 15.34 -9.14 13.31
N GLY A 64 14.67 -8.03 13.04
CA GLY A 64 13.25 -7.84 13.36
C GLY A 64 12.98 -7.62 14.85
N GLU A 65 14.01 -7.33 15.66
CA GLU A 65 13.92 -7.06 17.10
C GLU A 65 13.59 -5.57 17.33
N LEU A 66 12.42 -5.14 16.85
CA LEU A 66 12.10 -3.71 16.68
C LEU A 66 12.02 -2.93 18.00
N ASP A 67 11.55 -3.56 19.07
CA ASP A 67 11.47 -2.90 20.39
C ASP A 67 12.86 -2.66 21.00
N ASP A 68 13.79 -3.57 20.76
CA ASP A 68 15.18 -3.39 21.15
C ASP A 68 15.81 -2.25 20.32
N ALA A 69 15.61 -2.25 19.00
CA ALA A 69 16.07 -1.15 18.15
C ALA A 69 15.55 0.22 18.60
N ARG A 70 14.25 0.33 18.91
CA ARG A 70 13.63 1.55 19.44
C ARG A 70 14.27 2.00 20.75
N ARG A 71 14.55 1.07 21.67
CA ARG A 71 15.16 1.39 22.97
C ARG A 71 16.55 2.01 22.77
N GLU A 72 17.39 1.37 21.95
CA GLU A 72 18.75 1.85 21.71
C GLU A 72 18.76 3.23 21.01
N LEU A 73 17.86 3.45 20.04
CA LEU A 73 17.70 4.75 19.37
C LEU A 73 17.22 5.84 20.33
N ARG A 74 16.22 5.56 21.18
CA ARG A 74 15.74 6.52 22.19
C ARG A 74 16.82 6.86 23.21
N GLN A 75 17.65 5.89 23.59
CA GLN A 75 18.79 6.14 24.45
C GLN A 75 19.77 7.12 23.80
N LEU A 76 20.13 6.90 22.53
CA LEU A 76 21.03 7.77 21.78
C LEU A 76 20.47 9.20 21.62
N ILE A 77 19.17 9.34 21.35
CA ILE A 77 18.49 10.65 21.28
C ILE A 77 18.62 11.43 22.60
N GLY A 78 18.61 10.74 23.73
CA GLY A 78 18.74 11.34 25.06
C GLY A 78 20.13 11.88 25.40
N VAL A 79 21.20 11.39 24.76
CA VAL A 79 22.60 11.70 25.13
C VAL A 79 23.10 13.03 24.53
N GLN A 80 22.34 13.65 23.61
CA GLN A 80 22.63 14.99 23.07
C GLN A 80 24.02 15.11 22.42
N ASP A 81 24.37 14.16 21.56
CA ASP A 81 25.64 14.12 20.83
C ASP A 81 25.45 14.30 19.31
N GLY A 82 26.56 14.19 18.55
CA GLY A 82 26.54 14.29 17.09
C GLY A 82 25.81 13.18 16.34
N TYR A 83 25.37 12.10 17.03
CA TYR A 83 24.56 11.04 16.43
C TYR A 83 23.07 11.22 16.69
N ARG A 84 22.67 12.21 17.50
CA ARG A 84 21.27 12.46 17.86
C ARG A 84 20.37 12.57 16.62
N LEU A 85 20.71 13.43 15.65
CA LEU A 85 19.86 13.62 14.46
C LEU A 85 19.75 12.33 13.63
N THR A 86 20.85 11.61 13.44
CA THR A 86 20.86 10.30 12.77
C THR A 86 19.95 9.29 13.49
N ALA A 87 19.98 9.25 14.83
CA ALA A 87 19.12 8.37 15.61
C ALA A 87 17.64 8.74 15.47
N VAL A 88 17.31 10.04 15.45
CA VAL A 88 15.94 10.54 15.19
C VAL A 88 15.46 10.10 13.82
N ARG A 89 16.27 10.26 12.76
CA ARG A 89 15.94 9.86 11.39
C ARG A 89 15.69 8.35 11.27
N ILE A 90 16.56 7.53 11.84
CA ILE A 90 16.39 6.07 11.81
C ILE A 90 15.14 5.66 12.58
N LEU A 91 14.89 6.26 13.76
CA LEU A 91 13.69 5.97 14.52
C LEU A 91 12.42 6.41 13.77
N ARG A 92 12.45 7.58 13.10
CA ARG A 92 11.35 8.05 12.24
C ARG A 92 11.04 7.02 11.16
N ASP A 93 12.06 6.59 10.42
CA ASP A 93 11.89 5.66 9.30
C ASP A 93 11.39 4.31 9.80
N LEU A 94 11.92 3.83 10.94
CA LEU A 94 11.44 2.62 11.61
C LEU A 94 9.96 2.72 12.00
N GLU A 95 9.54 3.82 12.62
CA GLU A 95 8.15 3.97 13.06
C GLU A 95 7.21 4.16 11.84
N TYR A 96 7.68 4.78 10.75
CA TYR A 96 6.94 4.87 9.48
C TYR A 96 6.74 3.48 8.84
N GLU A 97 7.80 2.68 8.71
CA GLU A 97 7.74 1.31 8.16
C GLU A 97 6.82 0.41 8.99
N ASN A 98 6.74 0.64 10.31
CA ASN A 98 5.85 -0.07 11.23
C ASN A 98 4.46 0.57 11.38
N ARG A 99 4.08 1.48 10.47
CA ARG A 99 2.76 2.13 10.43
C ARG A 99 2.38 2.90 11.72
N ARG A 100 3.37 3.29 12.52
CA ARG A 100 3.20 4.16 13.70
C ARG A 100 3.34 5.61 13.28
N PHE A 101 2.44 6.04 12.40
CA PHE A 101 2.57 7.30 11.66
C PHE A 101 2.56 8.54 12.56
N ASP A 102 1.84 8.55 13.68
CA ASP A 102 1.86 9.66 14.64
C ASP A 102 3.25 9.85 15.26
N GLU A 103 3.91 8.76 15.63
CA GLU A 103 5.27 8.79 16.18
C GLU A 103 6.28 9.16 15.08
N ALA A 104 6.09 8.63 13.86
CA ALA A 104 6.90 9.01 12.72
C ALA A 104 6.79 10.52 12.41
N LEU A 105 5.57 11.09 12.47
CA LEU A 105 5.35 12.53 12.30
C LEU A 105 6.09 13.32 13.37
N ARG A 106 5.90 12.97 14.65
CA ARG A 106 6.57 13.65 15.77
C ARG A 106 8.10 13.64 15.61
N LEU A 107 8.66 12.52 15.17
CA LEU A 107 10.10 12.38 14.94
C LEU A 107 10.56 13.13 13.69
N ALA A 108 9.74 13.20 12.64
CA ALA A 108 10.02 13.99 11.44
C ALA A 108 10.05 15.49 11.79
N GLU A 109 9.08 15.99 12.54
CA GLU A 109 9.07 17.36 13.06
C GLU A 109 10.30 17.64 13.92
N HIS A 110 10.72 16.67 14.73
CA HIS A 110 11.93 16.79 15.54
C HIS A 110 13.21 16.85 14.69
N ALA A 111 13.30 16.07 13.61
CA ALA A 111 14.42 16.15 12.67
C ALA A 111 14.51 17.52 11.99
N MET A 112 13.36 18.15 11.68
CA MET A 112 13.32 19.50 11.10
C MET A 112 13.83 20.60 12.04
N GLN A 113 13.85 20.36 13.35
CA GLN A 113 14.43 21.29 14.34
C GLN A 113 15.96 21.29 14.34
N GLY A 114 16.61 20.40 13.57
CA GLY A 114 18.06 20.26 13.46
C GLY A 114 18.80 21.44 12.80
N GLY A 115 18.08 22.42 12.23
CA GLY A 115 18.66 23.63 11.65
C GLY A 115 19.39 23.38 10.33
N GLU A 116 20.69 23.66 10.27
CA GLU A 116 21.49 23.59 9.02
C GLU A 116 21.70 22.17 8.49
N GLU A 117 21.45 21.15 9.30
CA GLU A 117 21.62 19.73 8.92
C GLU A 117 20.39 19.11 8.25
N VAL A 118 19.30 19.88 8.06
CA VAL A 118 18.07 19.38 7.42
C VAL A 118 18.34 19.03 5.95
N GLU A 119 17.96 17.81 5.58
CA GLU A 119 18.10 17.28 4.22
C GLU A 119 16.74 17.21 3.51
N TRP A 120 16.77 17.13 2.18
CA TRP A 120 15.57 16.95 1.37
C TRP A 120 14.77 15.70 1.77
N LEU A 121 15.44 14.65 2.27
CA LEU A 121 14.78 13.44 2.73
C LEU A 121 13.98 13.67 4.01
N ASP A 122 14.39 14.62 4.87
CA ASP A 122 13.61 14.97 6.06
C ASP A 122 12.29 15.63 5.70
N LEU A 123 12.30 16.55 4.73
CA LEU A 123 11.09 17.17 4.18
C LEU A 123 10.17 16.11 3.53
N MET A 124 10.74 15.20 2.74
CA MET A 124 9.98 14.10 2.12
C MET A 124 9.31 13.20 3.16
N MET A 125 10.04 12.80 4.21
CA MET A 125 9.50 11.91 5.24
C MET A 125 8.52 12.63 6.18
N LEU A 126 8.70 13.94 6.44
CA LEU A 126 7.69 14.77 7.09
C LEU A 126 6.40 14.80 6.26
N GLY A 127 6.52 15.05 4.96
CA GLY A 127 5.40 15.00 4.03
C GLY A 127 4.68 13.65 4.07
N ALA A 128 5.43 12.55 3.98
CA ALA A 128 4.88 11.20 3.99
C ALA A 128 4.11 10.89 5.30
N ALA A 129 4.69 11.22 6.46
CA ALA A 129 4.02 11.03 7.75
C ALA A 129 2.77 11.92 7.88
N THR A 130 2.81 13.14 7.34
CA THR A 130 1.67 14.08 7.34
C THR A 130 0.47 13.54 6.55
N VAL A 131 0.69 12.80 5.46
CA VAL A 131 -0.40 12.20 4.67
C VAL A 131 -1.26 11.26 5.51
N PHE A 132 -0.64 10.49 6.41
CA PHE A 132 -1.34 9.46 7.21
C PHE A 132 -1.93 9.97 8.53
N THR A 133 -1.51 11.16 9.00
CA THR A 133 -1.85 11.67 10.34
C THR A 133 -2.69 12.95 10.32
N GLY A 134 -2.83 13.60 9.16
CA GLY A 134 -3.56 14.85 9.06
C GLY A 134 -4.04 15.17 7.65
N SER A 135 -3.27 15.99 6.94
CA SER A 135 -3.68 16.56 5.64
C SER A 135 -2.88 15.94 4.50
N ARG A 136 -3.57 15.14 3.67
CA ARG A 136 -2.97 14.50 2.49
C ARG A 136 -2.31 15.50 1.55
N THR A 137 -3.07 16.53 1.17
CA THR A 137 -2.58 17.57 0.24
C THR A 137 -1.36 18.27 0.81
N ALA A 138 -1.38 18.66 2.10
CA ALA A 138 -0.23 19.30 2.73
C ALA A 138 1.00 18.37 2.77
N GLY A 139 0.79 17.09 3.05
CA GLY A 139 1.85 16.08 3.03
C GLY A 139 2.48 15.94 1.64
N TRP A 140 1.69 15.91 0.58
CA TRP A 140 2.21 15.87 -0.79
C TRP A 140 2.88 17.18 -1.22
N ASP A 141 2.36 18.33 -0.77
CA ASP A 141 2.94 19.64 -1.07
C ASP A 141 4.35 19.77 -0.45
N LEU A 142 4.57 19.21 0.75
CA LEU A 142 5.91 19.13 1.36
C LEU A 142 6.90 18.29 0.54
N MET A 143 6.42 17.22 -0.10
CA MET A 143 7.27 16.41 -0.98
C MET A 143 7.64 17.17 -2.26
N ASP A 144 6.73 17.98 -2.80
CA ASP A 144 7.05 18.85 -3.93
C ASP A 144 8.02 19.97 -3.53
N GLU A 145 7.85 20.55 -2.34
CA GLU A 145 8.75 21.55 -1.79
C GLU A 145 10.18 21.00 -1.63
N ALA A 146 10.32 19.74 -1.21
CA ALA A 146 11.62 19.08 -1.13
C ALA A 146 12.35 19.06 -2.49
N VAL A 147 11.65 18.79 -3.61
CA VAL A 147 12.24 18.86 -4.96
C VAL A 147 12.70 20.28 -5.29
N VAL A 148 11.85 21.28 -5.02
CA VAL A 148 12.16 22.70 -5.28
C VAL A 148 13.36 23.16 -4.46
N TRP A 149 13.41 22.78 -3.18
CA TRP A 149 14.50 23.07 -2.27
C TRP A 149 15.81 22.44 -2.75
N THR A 150 15.80 21.16 -3.10
CA THR A 150 16.99 20.46 -3.64
C THR A 150 17.50 21.15 -4.90
N GLY A 151 16.61 21.60 -5.78
CA GLY A 151 17.01 22.32 -7.00
C GLY A 151 17.72 23.64 -6.73
N ARG A 152 17.59 24.21 -5.54
CA ARG A 152 18.29 25.44 -5.11
C ARG A 152 19.60 25.13 -4.39
N VAL A 153 19.63 24.09 -3.57
CA VAL A 153 20.76 23.77 -2.67
C VAL A 153 21.77 22.84 -3.32
N ASP A 154 21.31 21.76 -3.96
CA ASP A 154 22.16 20.79 -4.65
C ASP A 154 21.42 20.16 -5.85
N PRO A 155 21.49 20.80 -7.03
CA PRO A 155 20.83 20.30 -8.23
C PRO A 155 21.28 18.90 -8.67
N THR A 156 22.46 18.43 -8.24
CA THR A 156 22.99 17.12 -8.64
C THR A 156 22.17 15.96 -8.07
N LEU A 157 21.45 16.21 -6.98
CA LEU A 157 20.59 15.23 -6.32
C LEU A 157 19.18 15.14 -6.94
N ILE A 158 18.80 16.04 -7.85
CA ILE A 158 17.45 16.11 -8.42
C ILE A 158 16.94 14.76 -8.95
N PRO A 159 17.71 13.95 -9.70
CA PRO A 159 17.24 12.64 -10.16
C PRO A 159 16.81 11.71 -9.01
N LYS A 160 17.57 11.70 -7.91
CA LYS A 160 17.27 10.90 -6.72
C LYS A 160 16.03 11.40 -5.99
N VAL A 161 15.87 12.72 -5.87
CA VAL A 161 14.73 13.33 -5.18
C VAL A 161 13.44 13.15 -5.97
N LEU A 162 13.47 13.28 -7.30
CA LEU A 162 12.32 13.00 -8.17
C LEU A 162 11.84 11.55 -8.04
N ALA A 163 12.77 10.59 -8.07
CA ALA A 163 12.44 9.17 -7.88
C ALA A 163 11.81 8.92 -6.49
N LYS A 164 12.40 9.48 -5.43
CA LYS A 164 11.85 9.32 -4.07
C LYS A 164 10.47 9.97 -3.94
N ARG A 165 10.24 11.15 -4.54
CA ARG A 165 8.92 11.79 -4.58
C ARG A 165 7.88 10.89 -5.22
N ALA A 166 8.16 10.36 -6.42
CA ALA A 166 7.22 9.50 -7.14
C ALA A 166 6.88 8.23 -6.33
N LEU A 167 7.89 7.59 -5.70
CA LEU A 167 7.68 6.44 -4.83
C LEU A 167 6.84 6.77 -3.59
N LEU A 168 7.05 7.94 -2.98
CA LEU A 168 6.23 8.39 -1.86
C LEU A 168 4.81 8.74 -2.29
N PHE A 169 4.60 9.38 -3.44
CA PHE A 169 3.26 9.58 -4.00
C PHE A 169 2.52 8.25 -4.21
N LEU A 170 3.18 7.26 -4.80
CA LEU A 170 2.59 5.93 -4.97
C LEU A 170 2.22 5.28 -3.63
N SER A 171 3.17 5.21 -2.69
CA SER A 171 2.97 4.56 -1.39
C SER A 171 2.05 5.29 -0.42
N THR A 172 1.82 6.59 -0.64
CA THR A 172 0.88 7.41 0.16
C THR A 172 -0.47 7.60 -0.53
N GLY A 173 -0.71 6.93 -1.67
CA GLY A 173 -2.00 6.95 -2.36
C GLY A 173 -2.32 8.30 -3.02
N ALA A 174 -1.31 8.99 -3.55
CA ALA A 174 -1.54 10.18 -4.38
C ALA A 174 -2.39 9.81 -5.60
N PRO A 175 -3.35 10.66 -5.99
CA PRO A 175 -4.20 10.38 -7.13
C PRO A 175 -3.37 10.43 -8.43
N PRO A 176 -3.83 9.76 -9.51
CA PRO A 176 -3.08 9.65 -10.76
C PRO A 176 -2.64 10.99 -11.35
N GLU A 177 -3.47 12.03 -11.24
CA GLU A 177 -3.20 13.37 -11.77
C GLU A 177 -1.98 14.02 -11.10
N ARG A 178 -1.65 13.59 -9.87
CA ARG A 178 -0.46 14.04 -9.14
C ARG A 178 0.71 13.08 -9.33
N PHE A 179 0.45 11.78 -9.36
CA PHE A 179 1.49 10.77 -9.53
C PHE A 179 2.11 10.80 -10.94
N LEU A 180 1.30 10.89 -11.99
CA LEU A 180 1.74 10.81 -13.39
C LEU A 180 2.88 11.79 -13.72
N PRO A 181 2.72 13.13 -13.54
CA PRO A 181 3.80 14.07 -13.86
C PRO A 181 5.03 13.87 -12.96
N ALA A 182 4.85 13.38 -11.73
CA ALA A 182 5.98 13.10 -10.84
C ALA A 182 6.79 11.88 -11.31
N ALA A 183 6.10 10.82 -11.75
CA ALA A 183 6.71 9.61 -12.26
C ALA A 183 7.36 9.83 -13.64
N GLU A 184 6.75 10.61 -14.54
CA GLU A 184 7.36 11.02 -15.80
C GLU A 184 8.69 11.75 -15.56
N ALA A 185 8.70 12.73 -14.65
CA ALA A 185 9.92 13.46 -14.30
C ALA A 185 11.00 12.54 -13.70
N ALA A 186 10.61 11.60 -12.85
CA ALA A 186 11.52 10.61 -12.26
C ALA A 186 12.14 9.69 -13.32
N ILE A 187 11.34 9.12 -14.21
CA ILE A 187 11.80 8.21 -15.28
C ILE A 187 12.62 8.95 -16.33
N ALA A 188 12.29 10.20 -16.64
CA ALA A 188 13.11 11.04 -17.51
C ALA A 188 14.51 11.31 -16.92
N ALA A 189 14.60 11.48 -15.60
CA ALA A 189 15.87 11.72 -14.90
C ALA A 189 16.66 10.42 -14.64
N SER A 190 15.98 9.29 -14.40
CA SER A 190 16.57 7.98 -14.17
C SER A 190 15.64 6.85 -14.66
N PRO A 191 15.91 6.24 -15.83
CA PRO A 191 14.92 5.41 -16.52
C PRO A 191 14.79 3.97 -15.99
N TRP A 192 15.55 3.58 -14.97
CA TRP A 192 15.75 2.17 -14.57
C TRP A 192 14.98 1.74 -13.33
N GLU A 193 14.16 2.61 -12.74
CA GLU A 193 13.33 2.23 -11.61
C GLU A 193 12.12 1.42 -12.12
N ARG A 194 12.10 0.12 -11.82
CA ARG A 194 11.13 -0.84 -12.34
C ARG A 194 9.72 -0.59 -11.81
N LEU A 195 9.57 -0.41 -10.50
CA LEU A 195 8.27 -0.23 -9.85
C LEU A 195 7.57 1.03 -10.37
N LEU A 196 8.30 2.14 -10.48
CA LEU A 196 7.85 3.40 -11.06
C LEU A 196 7.58 3.26 -12.56
N SER A 197 8.34 2.46 -13.30
CA SER A 197 8.03 2.20 -14.71
C SER A 197 6.69 1.47 -14.86
N ILE A 198 6.44 0.46 -14.05
CA ILE A 198 5.16 -0.27 -14.03
C ILE A 198 4.03 0.68 -13.63
N ALA A 199 4.17 1.39 -12.50
CA ALA A 199 3.16 2.31 -12.01
C ALA A 199 2.88 3.47 -12.99
N LEU A 200 3.91 4.01 -13.65
CA LEU A 200 3.75 5.02 -14.71
C LEU A 200 2.99 4.47 -15.91
N ALA A 201 3.24 3.22 -16.31
CA ALA A 201 2.49 2.60 -17.40
C ALA A 201 0.99 2.44 -17.06
N TYR A 202 0.65 2.10 -15.82
CA TYR A 202 -0.73 2.12 -15.36
C TYR A 202 -1.31 3.54 -15.26
N ALA A 203 -0.52 4.54 -14.87
CA ALA A 203 -0.95 5.94 -14.91
C ALA A 203 -1.24 6.41 -16.35
N TYR A 204 -0.48 5.92 -17.34
CA TYR A 204 -0.80 6.15 -18.74
C TYR A 204 -2.10 5.49 -19.16
N LEU A 205 -2.43 4.29 -18.67
CA LEU A 205 -3.76 3.69 -18.93
C LEU A 205 -4.88 4.53 -18.30
N TYR A 206 -4.67 5.05 -17.10
CA TYR A 206 -5.60 5.98 -16.45
C TYR A 206 -5.80 7.25 -17.28
N ASP A 207 -4.74 7.82 -17.83
CA ASP A 207 -4.77 9.00 -18.72
C ASP A 207 -5.11 8.65 -20.18
N TYR A 208 -5.56 7.41 -20.45
CA TYR A 208 -5.96 6.91 -21.77
C TYR A 208 -4.86 6.98 -22.85
N ARG A 209 -3.59 6.97 -22.42
CA ARG A 209 -2.37 6.89 -23.25
C ARG A 209 -1.89 5.44 -23.41
N ALA A 210 -2.78 4.57 -23.90
CA ALA A 210 -2.55 3.12 -23.93
C ALA A 210 -1.33 2.67 -24.77
N ALA A 211 -0.96 3.42 -25.81
CA ALA A 211 0.25 3.15 -26.58
C ALA A 211 1.53 3.36 -25.75
N ASP A 212 1.61 4.47 -25.00
CA ASP A 212 2.74 4.76 -24.11
C ASP A 212 2.85 3.72 -22.99
N ALA A 213 1.69 3.33 -22.43
CA ALA A 213 1.61 2.26 -21.43
C ALA A 213 2.17 0.94 -21.98
N ARG A 214 1.72 0.52 -23.16
CA ARG A 214 2.17 -0.71 -23.82
C ARG A 214 3.69 -0.69 -24.02
N ASP A 215 4.23 0.39 -24.55
CA ASP A 215 5.66 0.48 -24.85
C ASP A 215 6.51 0.43 -23.57
N LEU A 216 6.02 1.03 -22.48
CA LEU A 216 6.66 0.98 -21.17
C LEU A 216 6.59 -0.42 -20.53
N PHE A 217 5.43 -1.09 -20.56
CA PHE A 217 5.31 -2.49 -20.11
C PHE A 217 6.19 -3.43 -20.93
N GLN A 218 6.27 -3.26 -22.25
CA GLN A 218 7.17 -4.06 -23.10
C GLN A 218 8.63 -3.91 -22.67
N ARG A 219 9.06 -2.69 -22.31
CA ARG A 219 10.42 -2.47 -21.81
C ARG A 219 10.67 -3.25 -20.53
N VAL A 220 9.76 -3.15 -19.55
CA VAL A 220 9.85 -3.91 -18.28
C VAL A 220 9.91 -5.42 -18.54
N LEU A 221 9.02 -5.94 -19.39
CA LEU A 221 8.96 -7.37 -19.70
C LEU A 221 10.15 -7.90 -20.51
N ARG A 222 10.93 -7.02 -21.18
CA ARG A 222 12.22 -7.42 -21.79
C ARG A 222 13.28 -7.67 -20.73
N GLU A 223 13.25 -6.94 -19.62
CA GLU A 223 14.17 -7.12 -18.50
C GLU A 223 13.75 -8.28 -17.59
N ASP A 224 12.44 -8.38 -17.32
CA ASP A 224 11.86 -9.45 -16.51
C ASP A 224 10.55 -9.95 -17.14
N PRO A 225 10.62 -11.00 -17.98
CA PRO A 225 9.44 -11.58 -18.60
C PRO A 225 8.47 -12.22 -17.62
N THR A 226 8.86 -12.43 -16.36
CA THR A 226 8.07 -13.11 -15.34
C THR A 226 7.34 -12.16 -14.39
N ASP A 227 7.52 -10.85 -14.57
CA ASP A 227 6.84 -9.82 -13.78
C ASP A 227 5.33 -9.85 -14.05
N THR A 228 4.57 -10.38 -13.09
CA THR A 228 3.14 -10.64 -13.22
C THR A 228 2.32 -9.35 -13.30
N VAL A 229 2.76 -8.29 -12.63
CA VAL A 229 2.10 -6.97 -12.63
C VAL A 229 2.24 -6.32 -14.00
N ALA A 230 3.44 -6.39 -14.60
CA ALA A 230 3.68 -5.91 -15.96
C ALA A 230 2.98 -6.77 -17.02
N GLN A 231 2.89 -8.09 -16.84
CA GLN A 231 2.11 -8.97 -17.72
C GLN A 231 0.61 -8.62 -17.69
N GLY A 232 0.04 -8.43 -16.50
CA GLY A 232 -1.34 -7.97 -16.33
C GLY A 232 -1.56 -6.61 -17.03
N GLY A 233 -0.63 -5.67 -16.84
CA GLY A 233 -0.67 -4.36 -17.47
C GLY A 233 -0.60 -4.42 -19.00
N MET A 234 0.18 -5.34 -19.56
CA MET A 234 0.24 -5.59 -21.00
C MET A 234 -1.10 -6.08 -21.56
N ILE A 235 -1.78 -6.99 -20.85
CA ILE A 235 -3.10 -7.48 -21.24
C ILE A 235 -4.10 -6.31 -21.24
N MET A 236 -4.07 -5.47 -20.21
CA MET A 236 -4.92 -4.28 -20.11
C MET A 236 -4.65 -3.30 -21.26
N ALA A 237 -3.39 -2.96 -21.52
CA ALA A 237 -3.03 -2.05 -22.61
C ALA A 237 -3.52 -2.55 -23.98
N ARG A 238 -3.46 -3.86 -24.23
CA ARG A 238 -4.05 -4.46 -25.44
C ARG A 238 -5.58 -4.39 -25.44
N GLY A 239 -6.22 -4.62 -24.31
CA GLY A 239 -7.66 -4.46 -24.14
C GLY A 239 -8.18 -3.06 -24.48
N PHE A 240 -7.37 -2.02 -24.30
CA PHE A 240 -7.69 -0.67 -24.76
C PHE A 240 -7.48 -0.49 -26.27
N LEU A 241 -6.38 -1.01 -26.82
CA LEU A 241 -5.98 -0.76 -28.20
C LEU A 241 -6.76 -1.61 -29.22
N GLU A 242 -6.96 -2.90 -28.93
CA GLU A 242 -7.55 -3.84 -29.90
C GLU A 242 -8.97 -3.48 -30.36
N PRO A 243 -9.91 -3.02 -29.49
CA PRO A 243 -11.22 -2.57 -29.94
C PRO A 243 -11.15 -1.32 -30.82
N ILE A 244 -10.22 -0.41 -30.53
CA ILE A 244 -10.02 0.82 -31.30
C ILE A 244 -9.43 0.50 -32.68
N GLU A 245 -8.43 -0.39 -32.72
CA GLU A 245 -7.79 -0.83 -33.97
C GLU A 245 -8.78 -1.59 -34.89
N ARG A 246 -9.76 -2.30 -34.32
CA ARG A 246 -10.85 -2.95 -35.05
C ARG A 246 -11.97 -2.00 -35.48
N GLY A 247 -12.04 -0.80 -34.88
CA GLY A 247 -13.14 0.16 -35.09
C GLY A 247 -14.42 -0.18 -34.31
N ASP A 248 -14.33 -1.07 -33.32
CA ASP A 248 -15.45 -1.51 -32.49
C ASP A 248 -15.74 -0.54 -31.34
N ALA A 249 -14.76 0.28 -30.94
CA ALA A 249 -14.90 1.28 -29.89
C ALA A 249 -14.02 2.52 -30.12
N THR A 250 -14.32 3.61 -29.41
CA THR A 250 -13.50 4.82 -29.34
C THR A 250 -12.86 4.98 -27.95
N MET A 251 -11.79 5.75 -27.86
CA MET A 251 -11.16 6.04 -26.56
C MET A 251 -12.10 6.76 -25.59
N ASP A 252 -13.03 7.57 -26.11
CA ASP A 252 -14.04 8.25 -25.29
C ASP A 252 -15.04 7.25 -24.69
N GLN A 253 -15.44 6.21 -25.42
CA GLN A 253 -16.28 5.13 -24.88
C GLN A 253 -15.56 4.35 -23.78
N LEU A 254 -14.26 4.07 -23.93
CA LEU A 254 -13.47 3.45 -22.86
C LEU A 254 -13.33 4.36 -21.64
N ARG A 255 -13.33 5.69 -21.88
CA ARG A 255 -13.33 6.70 -20.82
C ARG A 255 -14.64 6.74 -20.05
N GLU A 256 -15.75 6.80 -20.76
CA GLU A 256 -17.09 6.72 -20.16
C GLU A 256 -17.30 5.41 -19.40
N ALA A 257 -16.72 4.30 -19.88
CA ALA A 257 -16.75 3.00 -19.21
C ALA A 257 -15.84 2.90 -17.97
N GLY A 258 -14.99 3.90 -17.71
CA GLY A 258 -14.11 3.93 -16.52
C GLY A 258 -12.95 2.92 -16.55
N MET A 259 -12.49 2.52 -17.74
CA MET A 259 -11.42 1.51 -17.86
C MET A 259 -10.08 1.98 -17.28
N GLY A 260 -9.80 3.29 -17.32
CA GLY A 260 -8.56 3.87 -16.80
C GLY A 260 -8.49 3.77 -15.27
N GLU A 261 -9.59 4.12 -14.60
CA GLU A 261 -9.78 3.97 -13.15
C GLU A 261 -9.64 2.51 -12.73
N MET A 262 -10.23 1.58 -13.50
CA MET A 262 -10.08 0.14 -13.27
C MET A 262 -8.61 -0.29 -13.34
N ALA A 263 -7.88 0.15 -14.38
CA ALA A 263 -6.47 -0.21 -14.53
C ALA A 263 -5.62 0.31 -13.35
N TRP A 264 -5.83 1.57 -12.95
CA TRP A 264 -5.14 2.16 -11.80
C TRP A 264 -5.44 1.40 -10.49
N ARG A 265 -6.71 1.04 -10.28
CA ARG A 265 -7.13 0.27 -9.10
C ARG A 265 -6.50 -1.12 -9.06
N ILE A 266 -6.52 -1.87 -10.18
CA ILE A 266 -5.91 -3.21 -10.27
C ILE A 266 -4.42 -3.15 -9.93
N MET A 267 -3.70 -2.13 -10.41
CA MET A 267 -2.30 -1.93 -10.06
C MET A 267 -2.11 -1.74 -8.56
N HIS A 268 -2.93 -0.88 -7.92
CA HIS A 268 -2.88 -0.71 -6.48
C HIS A 268 -3.21 -2.00 -5.73
N GLU A 269 -4.21 -2.75 -6.17
CA GLU A 269 -4.57 -4.06 -5.60
C GLU A 269 -3.41 -5.03 -5.64
N GLN A 270 -2.66 -5.08 -6.75
CA GLN A 270 -1.50 -5.97 -6.91
C GLN A 270 -0.25 -5.51 -6.16
N ILE A 271 0.03 -4.21 -6.12
CA ILE A 271 1.24 -3.68 -5.45
C ILE A 271 1.10 -3.71 -3.93
N PHE A 272 -0.12 -3.52 -3.41
CA PHE A 272 -0.37 -3.36 -1.98
C PHE A 272 -1.17 -4.52 -1.36
N ASP A 273 -1.37 -5.62 -2.09
CA ASP A 273 -2.16 -6.78 -1.67
C ASP A 273 -3.57 -6.39 -1.18
N LEU A 274 -4.26 -5.55 -1.96
CA LEU A 274 -5.59 -5.00 -1.63
C LEU A 274 -6.73 -5.68 -2.38
N ASP A 275 -6.45 -6.78 -3.09
CA ASP A 275 -7.47 -7.57 -3.78
C ASP A 275 -8.54 -8.15 -2.84
N ILE A 276 -9.59 -8.71 -3.44
CA ILE A 276 -10.73 -9.26 -2.69
C ILE A 276 -10.33 -10.45 -1.81
N GLU A 277 -9.38 -11.28 -2.22
CA GLU A 277 -8.90 -12.42 -1.45
C GLU A 277 -8.24 -11.97 -0.13
N HIS A 278 -7.37 -10.97 -0.21
CA HIS A 278 -6.72 -10.39 0.96
C HIS A 278 -7.73 -9.67 1.86
N ALA A 279 -8.68 -8.94 1.28
CA ALA A 279 -9.75 -8.27 2.01
C ALA A 279 -10.62 -9.26 2.81
N LEU A 280 -11.05 -10.36 2.18
CA LEU A 280 -11.84 -11.41 2.83
C LEU A 280 -11.05 -12.17 3.90
N ALA A 281 -9.76 -12.41 3.67
CA ALA A 281 -8.87 -13.02 4.65
C ALA A 281 -8.69 -12.12 5.89
N ALA A 282 -8.58 -10.80 5.71
CA ALA A 282 -8.55 -9.84 6.80
C ALA A 282 -9.90 -9.76 7.52
N LEU A 283 -11.01 -9.69 6.77
CA LEU A 283 -12.37 -9.62 7.33
C LEU A 283 -12.67 -10.82 8.23
N SER A 284 -12.26 -12.02 7.80
CA SER A 284 -12.43 -13.27 8.57
C SER A 284 -11.86 -13.21 9.99
N ARG A 285 -10.84 -12.38 10.23
CA ARG A 285 -10.20 -12.24 11.55
C ARG A 285 -10.99 -11.34 12.50
N VAL A 286 -11.87 -10.50 11.97
CA VAL A 286 -12.59 -9.45 12.72
C VAL A 286 -14.12 -9.60 12.65
N LEU A 287 -14.64 -10.64 11.99
CA LEU A 287 -16.08 -10.86 11.85
C LEU A 287 -16.84 -10.88 13.19
N PRO A 288 -17.92 -10.10 13.34
CA PRO A 288 -18.82 -10.19 14.49
C PRO A 288 -19.50 -11.57 14.60
N ARG A 289 -19.71 -12.04 15.83
CA ARG A 289 -20.35 -13.35 16.10
C ARG A 289 -21.76 -13.49 15.52
N ALA A 290 -22.50 -12.38 15.38
CA ALA A 290 -23.82 -12.40 14.75
C ALA A 290 -23.69 -12.74 13.26
N LEU A 291 -22.76 -12.07 12.58
CA LEU A 291 -22.48 -12.27 11.16
C LEU A 291 -21.96 -13.68 10.87
N VAL A 292 -21.03 -14.20 11.69
CA VAL A 292 -20.52 -15.57 11.56
C VAL A 292 -21.65 -16.62 11.62
N ARG A 293 -22.68 -16.40 12.46
CA ARG A 293 -23.82 -17.33 12.58
C ARG A 293 -24.78 -17.26 11.40
N ALA A 294 -24.83 -16.12 10.72
CA ALA A 294 -25.68 -15.89 9.56
C ALA A 294 -25.03 -16.33 8.24
N LEU A 295 -23.70 -16.38 8.20
CA LEU A 295 -22.92 -16.81 7.04
C LEU A 295 -23.04 -18.33 6.83
N ARG A 296 -23.25 -18.72 5.57
CA ARG A 296 -23.26 -20.13 5.15
C ARG A 296 -21.84 -20.63 4.93
N GLY A 297 -21.66 -21.95 4.96
CA GLY A 297 -20.37 -22.55 4.60
C GLY A 297 -19.96 -22.19 3.16
N PRO A 298 -18.66 -22.24 2.82
CA PRO A 298 -18.17 -21.93 1.48
C PRO A 298 -18.76 -22.87 0.42
N LEU A 299 -18.94 -22.35 -0.79
CA LEU A 299 -19.42 -23.14 -1.92
C LEU A 299 -18.34 -24.16 -2.34
N ARG A 300 -18.75 -25.40 -2.62
CA ARG A 300 -17.81 -26.46 -3.05
C ARG A 300 -17.24 -26.15 -4.42
N ARG A 301 -15.95 -26.45 -4.63
CA ARG A 301 -15.19 -26.21 -5.87
C ARG A 301 -15.97 -26.46 -7.17
N LYS A 302 -16.58 -27.65 -7.33
CA LYS A 302 -17.35 -27.99 -8.54
C LYS A 302 -18.52 -27.02 -8.80
N LYS A 303 -19.21 -26.57 -7.75
CA LYS A 303 -20.29 -25.58 -7.87
C LYS A 303 -19.73 -24.18 -8.09
N LEU A 304 -18.62 -23.85 -7.42
CA LEU A 304 -17.94 -22.56 -7.59
C LEU A 304 -17.40 -22.34 -9.01
N GLU A 305 -16.94 -23.38 -9.68
CA GLU A 305 -16.50 -23.33 -11.08
C GLU A 305 -17.68 -23.16 -12.07
N ALA A 306 -18.90 -23.50 -11.65
CA ALA A 306 -20.09 -23.52 -12.50
C ALA A 306 -21.07 -22.35 -12.26
N THR A 307 -20.88 -21.57 -11.20
CA THR A 307 -21.72 -20.40 -10.90
C THR A 307 -21.27 -19.18 -11.69
N GLU A 308 -22.22 -18.31 -12.01
CA GLU A 308 -21.99 -16.99 -12.64
C GLU A 308 -21.64 -15.91 -11.59
N GLY A 309 -21.65 -16.24 -10.30
CA GLY A 309 -21.34 -15.30 -9.22
C GLY A 309 -19.86 -15.04 -8.98
N ASN A 310 -19.58 -14.07 -8.10
CA ASN A 310 -18.21 -13.76 -7.69
C ASN A 310 -17.58 -14.95 -6.93
N ARG A 311 -16.58 -15.58 -7.54
CA ARG A 311 -15.98 -16.82 -7.03
C ARG A 311 -15.18 -16.63 -5.75
N SER A 312 -14.53 -15.50 -5.56
CA SER A 312 -13.75 -15.23 -4.35
C SER A 312 -14.69 -15.09 -3.15
N LEU A 313 -15.82 -14.38 -3.32
CA LEU A 313 -16.84 -14.24 -2.30
C LEU A 313 -17.57 -15.56 -2.00
N LEU A 314 -18.07 -16.27 -3.01
CA LEU A 314 -18.80 -17.53 -2.83
C LEU A 314 -17.90 -18.68 -2.36
N GLY A 315 -16.61 -18.62 -2.70
CA GLY A 315 -15.58 -19.52 -2.19
C GLY A 315 -15.23 -19.27 -0.73
N TRP A 316 -15.48 -18.05 -0.22
CA TRP A 316 -15.34 -17.69 1.19
C TRP A 316 -16.57 -18.11 2.00
N HIS A 317 -17.76 -17.69 1.58
CA HIS A 317 -19.05 -18.09 2.17
C HIS A 317 -20.14 -18.10 1.08
N ASP A 318 -20.98 -19.14 1.05
CA ASP A 318 -22.11 -19.28 0.10
C ASP A 318 -23.30 -18.39 0.49
N GLY A 319 -23.04 -17.10 0.65
CA GLY A 319 -24.01 -16.10 1.06
C GLY A 319 -24.39 -16.15 2.54
N GLN A 320 -25.55 -15.55 2.82
CA GLN A 320 -26.13 -15.42 4.16
C GLN A 320 -27.58 -15.87 4.17
N ASP A 321 -28.08 -16.24 5.35
CA ASP A 321 -29.48 -16.62 5.50
C ASP A 321 -30.44 -15.42 5.27
N PRO A 322 -31.60 -15.63 4.63
CA PRO A 322 -32.59 -14.57 4.46
C PRO A 322 -33.01 -13.92 5.77
N GLY A 323 -33.19 -12.60 5.75
CA GLY A 323 -33.58 -11.79 6.91
C GLY A 323 -32.46 -11.51 7.91
N THR A 324 -31.20 -11.84 7.61
CA THR A 324 -30.06 -11.59 8.51
C THR A 324 -29.20 -10.38 8.13
N GLY A 325 -29.69 -9.49 7.26
CA GLY A 325 -28.89 -8.37 6.76
C GLY A 325 -28.41 -7.40 7.85
N ASP A 326 -29.18 -7.26 8.94
CA ASP A 326 -28.78 -6.43 10.08
C ASP A 326 -27.49 -6.91 10.78
N ALA A 327 -27.05 -8.15 10.53
CA ALA A 327 -25.85 -8.72 11.15
C ALA A 327 -24.56 -7.97 10.79
N TRP A 328 -24.55 -7.18 9.71
CA TRP A 328 -23.44 -6.30 9.36
C TRP A 328 -23.36 -5.04 10.22
N GLY A 329 -24.45 -4.62 10.88
CA GLY A 329 -24.46 -3.42 11.72
C GLY A 329 -24.38 -2.09 10.97
N LEU A 330 -24.69 -2.08 9.67
CA LEU A 330 -24.54 -0.91 8.79
C LEU A 330 -25.73 0.05 8.79
N GLY A 331 -26.76 -0.22 9.60
CA GLY A 331 -28.01 0.54 9.57
C GLY A 331 -28.88 0.27 8.34
N GLU A 332 -28.43 -0.61 7.43
CA GLU A 332 -29.18 -1.12 6.29
C GLU A 332 -29.20 -2.66 6.33
N PRO A 333 -30.36 -3.31 6.11
CA PRO A 333 -30.50 -4.76 6.26
C PRO A 333 -30.00 -5.51 5.01
N VAL A 334 -28.75 -5.30 4.61
CA VAL A 334 -28.15 -5.93 3.42
C VAL A 334 -27.49 -7.26 3.78
N ARG A 335 -27.78 -8.33 3.05
CA ARG A 335 -27.15 -9.65 3.19
C ARG A 335 -26.50 -10.15 1.90
N LEU A 336 -25.48 -10.99 2.03
CA LEU A 336 -24.83 -11.61 0.87
C LEU A 336 -25.75 -12.65 0.20
N LEU A 337 -25.81 -12.63 -1.13
CA LEU A 337 -26.52 -13.63 -1.92
C LEU A 337 -25.76 -14.95 -1.92
N SER A 338 -26.49 -16.06 -1.89
CA SER A 338 -25.93 -17.39 -2.13
C SER A 338 -25.77 -17.67 -3.62
N GLY A 339 -24.89 -18.61 -3.97
CA GLY A 339 -24.66 -18.99 -5.37
C GLY A 339 -25.93 -19.49 -6.05
N ALA A 340 -26.82 -20.17 -5.30
CA ALA A 340 -28.12 -20.60 -5.83
C ALA A 340 -29.05 -19.42 -6.17
N GLU A 341 -29.00 -18.34 -5.40
CA GLU A 341 -29.77 -17.12 -5.69
C GLU A 341 -29.17 -16.40 -6.89
N VAL A 342 -27.84 -16.28 -6.95
CA VAL A 342 -27.14 -15.67 -8.08
C VAL A 342 -27.44 -16.42 -9.38
N ASP A 343 -27.37 -17.75 -9.38
CA ASP A 343 -27.65 -18.56 -10.57
C ASP A 343 -29.13 -18.44 -11.01
N ALA A 344 -30.06 -18.38 -10.04
CA ALA A 344 -31.49 -18.16 -10.33
C ALA A 344 -31.73 -16.77 -10.92
N MET A 345 -31.04 -15.76 -10.42
CA MET A 345 -31.06 -14.38 -10.93
C MET A 345 -30.48 -14.33 -12.36
N ALA A 346 -29.34 -14.96 -12.61
CA ALA A 346 -28.75 -15.04 -13.94
C ALA A 346 -29.67 -15.74 -14.96
N ALA A 347 -30.34 -16.83 -14.55
CA ALA A 347 -31.32 -17.50 -15.39
C ALA A 347 -32.55 -16.62 -15.67
N ALA A 348 -33.03 -15.87 -14.67
CA ALA A 348 -34.16 -14.96 -14.82
C ALA A 348 -33.83 -13.75 -15.71
N ALA A 349 -32.59 -13.27 -15.71
CA ALA A 349 -32.16 -12.17 -16.58
C ALA A 349 -32.22 -12.52 -18.09
N GLN A 350 -32.26 -13.81 -18.44
CA GLN A 350 -32.50 -14.28 -19.82
C GLN A 350 -33.98 -14.17 -20.24
N ASP A 351 -34.89 -13.84 -19.31
CA ASP A 351 -36.29 -13.51 -19.57
C ASP A 351 -36.58 -12.08 -19.07
N PRO A 352 -36.44 -11.06 -19.93
CA PRO A 352 -36.67 -9.66 -19.54
C PRO A 352 -38.05 -9.38 -18.94
N GLY A 353 -39.06 -10.21 -19.25
CA GLY A 353 -40.40 -10.11 -18.69
C GLY A 353 -40.50 -10.59 -17.24
N ALA A 354 -39.63 -11.52 -16.83
CA ALA A 354 -39.52 -11.99 -15.45
C ALA A 354 -38.79 -10.98 -14.55
N TRP A 355 -37.96 -10.10 -15.13
CA TRP A 355 -37.17 -9.16 -14.36
C TRP A 355 -36.92 -7.80 -15.05
N PRO A 356 -37.95 -6.94 -15.10
CA PRO A 356 -37.93 -5.70 -15.89
C PRO A 356 -36.96 -4.62 -15.37
N ALA A 357 -36.35 -4.84 -14.21
CA ALA A 357 -35.36 -3.90 -13.67
C ALA A 357 -34.02 -3.97 -14.43
N TRP A 358 -33.76 -5.05 -15.17
CA TRP A 358 -32.43 -5.41 -15.68
C TRP A 358 -32.48 -5.57 -17.20
N SER A 359 -31.46 -5.07 -17.91
CA SER A 359 -31.37 -5.14 -19.37
C SER A 359 -30.51 -6.33 -19.82
N GLU A 360 -30.74 -6.87 -21.02
CA GLU A 360 -29.91 -7.95 -21.60
C GLU A 360 -28.46 -7.51 -21.85
N ASP A 361 -28.21 -6.19 -21.92
CA ASP A 361 -26.90 -5.61 -22.17
C ASP A 361 -26.11 -5.31 -20.88
N ASP A 362 -26.73 -5.46 -19.70
CA ASP A 362 -26.06 -5.19 -18.42
C ASP A 362 -25.14 -6.38 -18.06
N ALA A 363 -23.83 -6.22 -18.21
CA ALA A 363 -22.85 -7.14 -17.61
C ALA A 363 -22.73 -6.83 -16.11
N PHE A 364 -23.41 -7.60 -15.26
CA PHE A 364 -23.34 -7.44 -13.80
C PHE A 364 -23.10 -8.77 -13.08
N VAL A 365 -22.50 -8.69 -11.88
CA VAL A 365 -22.36 -9.83 -10.96
C VAL A 365 -23.09 -9.49 -9.66
N PRO A 366 -24.21 -10.16 -9.32
CA PRO A 366 -24.93 -9.91 -8.08
C PRO A 366 -24.11 -10.29 -6.84
N ILE A 367 -24.13 -9.44 -5.83
CA ILE A 367 -23.32 -9.59 -4.60
C ILE A 367 -24.21 -9.75 -3.36
N ALA A 368 -25.16 -8.83 -3.17
CA ALA A 368 -25.96 -8.76 -1.95
C ALA A 368 -27.39 -8.26 -2.22
N THR A 369 -28.30 -8.45 -1.27
CA THR A 369 -29.69 -7.99 -1.34
C THR A 369 -30.18 -7.53 0.03
N ASP A 370 -31.18 -6.65 0.06
CA ASP A 370 -31.90 -6.26 1.28
C ASP A 370 -33.15 -7.10 1.56
N ASP A 371 -33.41 -8.15 0.76
CA ASP A 371 -34.63 -8.97 0.77
C ASP A 371 -35.94 -8.20 0.47
N ALA A 372 -35.88 -6.88 0.25
CA ALA A 372 -37.00 -6.01 -0.09
C ALA A 372 -37.01 -5.60 -1.58
N GLY A 373 -36.03 -6.08 -2.35
CA GLY A 373 -35.93 -5.87 -3.79
C GLY A 373 -34.82 -4.92 -4.22
N SER A 374 -33.97 -4.45 -3.30
CA SER A 374 -32.71 -3.79 -3.65
C SER A 374 -31.57 -4.80 -3.72
N TYR A 375 -30.59 -4.52 -4.58
CA TYR A 375 -29.44 -5.39 -4.82
C TYR A 375 -28.15 -4.60 -4.92
N PHE A 376 -27.07 -5.23 -4.46
CA PHE A 376 -25.71 -4.76 -4.74
C PHE A 376 -25.14 -5.66 -5.83
N PHE A 377 -24.44 -5.06 -6.78
CA PHE A 377 -23.84 -5.78 -7.90
C PHE A 377 -22.54 -5.10 -8.34
N GLU A 378 -21.61 -5.89 -8.85
CA GLU A 378 -20.46 -5.37 -9.58
C GLU A 378 -20.89 -5.04 -11.00
N GLY A 379 -20.73 -3.78 -11.41
CA GLY A 379 -21.04 -3.30 -12.75
C GLY A 379 -19.79 -3.00 -13.57
N TYR A 380 -19.91 -2.07 -14.53
CA TYR A 380 -18.79 -1.63 -15.36
C TYR A 380 -17.58 -1.18 -14.53
N ALA A 381 -16.39 -1.47 -15.05
CA ALA A 381 -15.11 -1.22 -14.37
C ALA A 381 -15.04 -1.84 -12.97
N SER A 382 -15.80 -2.91 -12.70
CA SER A 382 -15.89 -3.64 -11.42
C SER A 382 -16.23 -2.73 -10.23
N ARG A 383 -16.96 -1.65 -10.48
CA ARG A 383 -17.49 -0.77 -9.44
C ARG A 383 -18.67 -1.43 -8.76
N LEU A 384 -18.82 -1.19 -7.47
CA LEU A 384 -19.94 -1.75 -6.71
C LEU A 384 -21.08 -0.74 -6.69
N TYR A 385 -22.22 -1.16 -7.24
CA TYR A 385 -23.43 -0.36 -7.31
C TYR A 385 -24.54 -0.95 -6.45
N ARG A 386 -25.47 -0.09 -6.05
CA ARG A 386 -26.76 -0.46 -5.48
C ARG A 386 -27.87 -0.05 -6.44
N ARG A 387 -28.75 -1.00 -6.76
CA ARG A 387 -30.02 -0.78 -7.48
C ARG A 387 -31.17 -0.90 -6.50
N THR A 388 -32.06 0.10 -6.46
CA THR A 388 -33.31 0.06 -5.68
C THR A 388 -34.51 -0.04 -6.60
N VAL A 389 -35.63 -0.56 -6.10
CA VAL A 389 -36.88 -0.67 -6.88
C VAL A 389 -37.30 0.70 -7.43
N GLY A 390 -37.30 0.85 -8.76
CA GLY A 390 -37.70 2.10 -9.45
C GLY A 390 -36.71 3.27 -9.31
N GLY A 391 -35.51 3.04 -8.77
CA GLY A 391 -34.46 4.04 -8.66
C GLY A 391 -33.34 3.86 -9.68
N SER A 392 -32.49 4.87 -9.82
CA SER A 392 -31.23 4.77 -10.57
C SER A 392 -30.17 4.04 -9.75
N ASP A 393 -29.21 3.43 -10.44
CA ASP A 393 -28.05 2.82 -9.78
C ASP A 393 -27.20 3.89 -9.08
N VAL A 394 -26.74 3.56 -7.88
CA VAL A 394 -25.88 4.43 -7.07
C VAL A 394 -24.59 3.68 -6.76
N GLU A 395 -23.44 4.27 -7.06
CA GLU A 395 -22.15 3.71 -6.69
C GLU A 395 -22.02 3.72 -5.16
N VAL A 396 -21.79 2.56 -4.56
CA VAL A 396 -21.62 2.40 -3.10
C VAL A 396 -20.16 2.23 -2.70
N ALA A 397 -19.32 1.72 -3.60
CA ALA A 397 -17.88 1.65 -3.41
C ALA A 397 -17.14 1.57 -4.76
N PRO A 398 -15.87 2.01 -4.82
CA PRO A 398 -15.07 1.93 -6.04
C PRO A 398 -14.84 0.48 -6.52
N SER A 399 -14.89 -0.51 -5.62
CA SER A 399 -14.89 -1.94 -5.94
C SER A 399 -15.49 -2.77 -4.80
N LEU A 400 -15.73 -4.05 -5.07
CA LEU A 400 -16.10 -5.01 -4.01
C LEU A 400 -15.01 -5.14 -2.95
N ALA A 401 -13.73 -5.17 -3.35
CA ALA A 401 -12.61 -5.24 -2.41
C ALA A 401 -12.57 -4.02 -1.48
N ASP A 402 -12.78 -2.81 -2.02
CA ASP A 402 -12.87 -1.59 -1.21
C ASP A 402 -14.03 -1.62 -0.21
N TRP A 403 -15.19 -2.12 -0.63
CA TRP A 403 -16.33 -2.29 0.27
C TRP A 403 -16.02 -3.28 1.40
N VAL A 404 -15.33 -4.39 1.11
CA VAL A 404 -14.90 -5.37 2.11
C VAL A 404 -13.85 -4.78 3.05
N TRP A 405 -12.84 -4.06 2.55
CA TRP A 405 -11.86 -3.38 3.39
C TRP A 405 -12.49 -2.34 4.31
N ASP A 406 -13.50 -1.59 3.84
CA ASP A 406 -14.25 -0.70 4.72
C ASP A 406 -14.90 -1.47 5.88
N ARG A 407 -15.41 -2.69 5.65
CA ARG A 407 -15.95 -3.55 6.73
C ARG A 407 -14.86 -4.07 7.67
N VAL A 408 -13.68 -4.40 7.15
CA VAL A 408 -12.54 -4.79 8.00
C VAL A 408 -12.26 -3.67 9.01
N VAL A 409 -12.17 -2.43 8.54
CA VAL A 409 -11.90 -1.26 9.38
C VAL A 409 -13.06 -0.98 10.34
N ASP A 410 -14.31 -1.02 9.86
CA ASP A 410 -15.49 -0.78 10.70
C ASP A 410 -15.61 -1.83 11.84
N PHE A 411 -15.07 -3.04 11.65
CA PHE A 411 -15.00 -4.09 12.69
C PHE A 411 -13.69 -4.07 13.51
N GLY A 412 -12.89 -3.01 13.40
CA GLY A 412 -11.67 -2.81 14.19
C GLY A 412 -10.43 -3.52 13.65
N GLY A 413 -10.43 -3.91 12.38
CA GLY A 413 -9.25 -4.40 11.68
C GLY A 413 -8.34 -3.26 11.19
N GLU A 414 -7.18 -3.64 10.64
CA GLU A 414 -6.22 -2.68 10.09
C GLU A 414 -6.71 -2.08 8.76
N GLU A 415 -6.32 -0.82 8.50
CA GLU A 415 -6.50 -0.14 7.21
C GLU A 415 -5.18 -0.23 6.42
N PRO A 416 -5.06 -1.14 5.43
CA PRO A 416 -3.83 -1.28 4.66
C PRO A 416 -3.76 -0.33 3.45
N ARG A 417 -4.87 0.32 3.06
CA ARG A 417 -4.92 1.07 1.81
C ARG A 417 -4.11 2.36 1.90
N PRO A 418 -3.19 2.63 0.94
CA PRO A 418 -2.39 3.85 0.91
C PRO A 418 -3.22 5.13 1.08
N GLY A 419 -2.73 6.03 1.93
CA GLY A 419 -3.33 7.34 2.19
C GLY A 419 -4.63 7.31 2.99
N ARG A 420 -5.24 6.16 3.29
CA ARG A 420 -6.40 6.10 4.19
C ARG A 420 -5.92 6.08 5.64
N ALA A 421 -6.35 7.08 6.42
CA ALA A 421 -6.10 7.08 7.85
C ALA A 421 -6.95 5.99 8.51
N PRO A 422 -6.46 5.31 9.56
CA PRO A 422 -7.29 4.46 10.39
C PRO A 422 -8.48 5.28 10.91
N ARG A 423 -9.71 4.80 10.72
CA ARG A 423 -10.88 5.41 11.38
C ARG A 423 -10.75 5.10 12.88
N GLY A 424 -10.53 6.13 13.69
CA GLY A 424 -10.35 6.04 15.14
C GLY A 424 -11.64 5.73 15.88
#